data_AF-A0A0B7NDQ6-F1
#
_entry.id   AF-A0A0B7NDQ6-F1
#
_cell.length_a   1.000
_cell.length_b   1.000
_cell.length_c   1.000
_cell.angle_alpha   90.00
_cell.angle_beta   90.00
_cell.angle_gamma   90.00
#
_symmetry.space_group_name_H-M   'P 1'
#
loop_
_entity.id
_entity.type
_entity.pdbx_description
1 polymer ?
#
loop_
_entity_poly.entity_id
_entity_poly.type
_entity_poly.pdbx_seq_one_letter_code
_entity_poly.pdbx_strand_id
1 'polypeptide(L)'
;MQDPQVETTMNRQSCFEAQHSYDVCVNGCKVYNLEDHETSCTYCNSHMFLVDNPVKPLVRMKMMSLGDIVLRLLANPDTRAELRYRHEYDNREHTEANFIADFFDGEEYKAFKNNNNFQSENDAAINLFSDEFVTTKRGGRLFTMIHVIVLSYDL
;
A
#
# COMPACT_ATOMS: atom_id res chain seq x y z
N MET A 1 -31.19 -19.89 10.49
CA MET A 1 -31.00 -18.54 11.05
C MET A 1 -29.50 -18.29 11.02
N GLN A 2 -29.04 -17.40 10.15
CA GLN A 2 -27.63 -16.98 10.12
C GLN A 2 -27.42 -15.92 11.21
N ASP A 3 -26.30 -16.02 11.92
CA ASP A 3 -25.99 -15.18 13.08
C ASP A 3 -25.74 -13.72 12.64
N PRO A 4 -26.43 -12.72 13.20
CA PRO A 4 -26.28 -11.31 12.82
C PRO A 4 -24.84 -10.80 12.94
N GLN A 5 -24.01 -11.40 13.80
CA GLN A 5 -22.58 -11.08 13.89
C GLN A 5 -21.83 -11.48 12.61
N VAL A 6 -22.09 -12.68 12.09
CA VAL A 6 -21.46 -13.21 10.87
C VAL A 6 -21.86 -12.39 9.65
N GLU A 7 -23.13 -11.98 9.57
CA GLU A 7 -23.65 -11.14 8.50
C GLU A 7 -23.01 -9.75 8.50
N THR A 8 -22.78 -9.17 9.69
CA THR A 8 -22.12 -7.86 9.85
C THR A 8 -20.63 -7.91 9.50
N THR A 9 -19.93 -8.99 9.85
CA THR A 9 -18.53 -9.19 9.46
C THR A 9 -18.38 -9.39 7.95
N MET A 10 -19.25 -10.19 7.34
CA MET A 10 -19.27 -10.40 5.89
C MET A 10 -19.59 -9.11 5.13
N ASN A 11 -20.49 -8.26 5.64
CA ASN A 11 -20.84 -6.98 5.02
C ASN A 11 -19.72 -5.93 5.15
N ARG A 12 -18.99 -5.92 6.27
CA ARG A 12 -17.78 -5.08 6.41
C ARG A 12 -16.68 -5.54 5.46
N GLN A 13 -16.51 -6.85 5.30
CA GLN A 13 -15.53 -7.42 4.38
C GLN A 13 -15.86 -7.05 2.93
N SER A 14 -17.10 -7.28 2.48
CA SER A 14 -17.54 -6.97 1.10
C SER A 14 -17.50 -5.47 0.75
N CYS A 15 -17.81 -4.59 1.71
CA CYS A 15 -17.70 -3.14 1.52
C CYS A 15 -16.24 -2.69 1.39
N PHE A 16 -15.33 -3.29 2.17
CA PHE A 16 -13.88 -3.07 2.06
C PHE A 16 -13.33 -3.53 0.70
N GLU A 17 -13.86 -4.62 0.16
CA GLU A 17 -13.45 -5.18 -1.14
C GLU A 17 -13.94 -4.34 -2.33
N ALA A 18 -15.09 -3.68 -2.19
CA ALA A 18 -15.64 -2.80 -3.21
C ALA A 18 -14.93 -1.43 -3.28
N GLN A 19 -14.44 -0.91 -2.14
CA GLN A 19 -13.88 0.45 -2.07
C GLN A 19 -12.55 0.67 -2.80
N HIS A 20 -11.83 -0.40 -3.14
CA HIS A 20 -10.51 -0.32 -3.77
C HIS A 20 -10.44 -1.04 -5.11
N SER A 21 -11.58 -1.23 -5.79
CA SER A 21 -11.60 -1.87 -7.10
C SER A 21 -11.75 -0.83 -8.22
N TYR A 22 -10.74 -0.73 -9.07
CA TYR A 22 -10.68 0.22 -10.17
C TYR A 22 -10.82 -0.49 -11.51
N ASP A 23 -11.44 0.19 -12.46
CA ASP A 23 -11.51 -0.29 -13.84
C ASP A 23 -10.15 -0.06 -14.49
N VAL A 24 -9.65 -1.04 -15.23
CA VAL A 24 -8.32 -0.99 -15.84
C VAL A 24 -8.35 -1.50 -17.27
N CYS A 25 -7.46 -0.96 -18.09
CA CYS A 25 -7.29 -1.47 -19.45
C CYS A 25 -6.89 -2.96 -19.39
N VAL A 26 -7.41 -3.77 -20.31
CA VAL A 26 -7.08 -5.21 -20.41
C VAL A 26 -5.59 -5.50 -20.55
N ASN A 27 -4.84 -4.53 -21.11
CA ASN A 27 -3.39 -4.59 -21.28
C ASN A 27 -2.61 -3.86 -20.18
N GLY A 28 -3.29 -3.33 -19.15
CA GLY A 28 -2.66 -2.65 -18.01
C GLY A 28 -2.14 -1.24 -18.31
N CYS A 29 -2.49 -0.63 -19.44
CA CYS A 29 -1.94 0.66 -19.85
C CYS A 29 -2.44 1.86 -19.03
N LYS A 30 -3.65 1.78 -18.49
CA LYS A 30 -4.32 2.88 -17.77
C LYS A 30 -5.24 2.30 -16.69
N VAL A 31 -5.30 2.99 -15.56
CA VAL A 31 -6.35 2.85 -14.54
C VAL A 31 -7.35 3.98 -14.76
N TYR A 32 -8.64 3.65 -14.80
CA TYR A 32 -9.71 4.61 -15.06
C TYR A 32 -10.31 5.13 -13.75
N ASN A 33 -10.56 6.43 -13.69
CA ASN A 33 -11.29 7.07 -12.61
C ASN A 33 -12.79 7.20 -12.95
N LEU A 34 -13.59 7.72 -12.01
CA LEU A 34 -15.05 7.86 -12.20
C LEU A 34 -15.44 8.93 -13.23
N GLU A 35 -14.51 9.81 -13.63
CA GLU A 35 -14.72 10.89 -14.58
C GLU A 35 -14.29 10.50 -16.00
N ASP A 36 -13.60 9.38 -16.16
CA ASP A 36 -13.19 8.85 -17.46
C ASP A 36 -14.41 8.28 -18.20
N HIS A 37 -14.78 8.93 -19.31
CA HIS A 37 -15.90 8.50 -20.18
C HIS A 37 -15.43 7.74 -21.43
N GLU A 38 -14.15 7.37 -21.48
CA GLU A 38 -13.53 6.69 -22.61
C GLU A 38 -14.03 5.25 -22.71
N THR A 39 -14.47 4.82 -23.89
CA THR A 39 -14.91 3.44 -24.11
C THR A 39 -13.80 2.53 -24.63
N SER A 40 -12.64 3.11 -24.93
CA SER A 40 -11.42 2.43 -25.38
C SER A 40 -10.18 3.07 -24.73
N CYS A 41 -9.12 2.27 -24.59
CA CYS A 41 -7.86 2.76 -24.06
C CYS A 41 -7.15 3.67 -25.06
N THR A 42 -6.81 4.88 -24.63
CA THR A 42 -6.09 5.88 -25.44
C THR A 42 -4.69 5.44 -25.89
N TYR A 43 -4.09 4.46 -25.20
CA TYR A 43 -2.74 3.96 -25.49
C TYR A 43 -2.71 2.75 -26.43
N CYS A 44 -3.68 1.83 -26.33
CA CYS A 44 -3.66 0.57 -27.08
C CYS A 44 -4.95 0.29 -27.85
N ASN A 45 -5.90 1.21 -27.86
CA ASN A 45 -7.21 1.15 -28.52
C ASN A 45 -8.08 -0.06 -28.13
N SER A 46 -7.70 -0.81 -27.09
CA SER A 46 -8.49 -1.94 -26.61
C SER A 46 -9.78 -1.45 -25.98
N HIS A 47 -10.89 -2.15 -26.26
CA HIS A 47 -12.18 -1.85 -25.64
C HIS A 47 -12.11 -1.96 -24.12
N MET A 48 -12.84 -1.09 -23.44
CA MET A 48 -12.90 -1.06 -21.98
C MET A 48 -14.00 -1.97 -21.43
N PHE A 49 -15.16 -1.99 -22.09
CA PHE A 49 -16.35 -2.70 -21.64
C PHE A 49 -16.63 -3.95 -22.48
N LEU A 50 -17.46 -4.85 -21.94
CA LEU A 50 -18.04 -5.94 -22.71
C LEU A 50 -18.93 -5.39 -23.82
N VAL A 51 -18.82 -5.95 -25.03
CA VAL A 51 -19.58 -5.51 -26.21
C VAL A 51 -21.09 -5.56 -25.95
N ASP A 52 -21.56 -6.61 -25.27
CA ASP A 52 -22.98 -6.81 -24.94
C ASP A 52 -23.42 -6.08 -23.65
N ASN A 53 -22.50 -5.43 -22.94
CA ASN A 53 -22.77 -4.74 -21.68
C ASN A 53 -21.82 -3.55 -21.48
N PRO A 54 -22.18 -2.35 -21.99
CA PRO A 54 -21.32 -1.17 -22.00
C PRO A 54 -21.13 -0.50 -20.63
N VAL A 55 -21.66 -1.09 -19.55
CA VAL A 55 -21.40 -0.66 -18.16
C VAL A 55 -20.53 -1.65 -17.39
N LYS A 56 -20.22 -2.83 -17.96
CA LYS A 56 -19.39 -3.84 -17.31
C LYS A 56 -17.96 -3.83 -17.87
N PRO A 57 -16.95 -3.41 -17.08
CA PRO A 57 -15.57 -3.37 -17.53
C PRO A 57 -15.04 -4.78 -17.80
N LEU A 58 -14.13 -4.91 -18.76
CA LEU A 58 -13.47 -6.19 -19.10
C LEU A 58 -12.53 -6.65 -17.99
N VAL A 59 -11.82 -5.71 -17.34
CA VAL A 59 -10.88 -6.00 -16.26
C VAL A 59 -11.03 -4.96 -15.16
N ARG A 60 -11.03 -5.45 -13.92
CA ARG A 60 -10.91 -4.61 -12.72
C ARG A 60 -9.66 -5.02 -11.95
N MET A 61 -8.99 -4.05 -11.35
CA MET A 61 -7.88 -4.27 -10.45
C MET A 61 -8.33 -3.98 -9.03
N LYS A 62 -8.06 -4.91 -8.11
CA LYS A 62 -8.23 -4.67 -6.67
C LYS A 62 -6.92 -4.08 -6.15
N MET A 63 -6.99 -2.85 -5.67
CA MET A 63 -5.90 -2.19 -4.96
C MET A 63 -5.95 -2.56 -3.49
N MET A 64 -4.77 -2.60 -2.87
CA MET A 64 -4.64 -2.74 -1.43
C MET A 64 -4.26 -1.39 -0.87
N SER A 65 -5.07 -0.86 0.04
CA SER A 65 -4.76 0.39 0.73
C SER A 65 -3.64 0.15 1.74
N LEU A 66 -2.50 0.82 1.52
CA LEU A 66 -1.41 0.81 2.48
C LEU A 66 -1.83 1.43 3.82
N GLY A 67 -2.64 2.49 3.77
CA GLY A 67 -3.20 3.11 4.97
C GLY A 67 -4.03 2.13 5.79
N ASP A 68 -4.86 1.31 5.14
CA ASP A 68 -5.67 0.31 5.86
C ASP A 68 -4.81 -0.80 6.48
N ILE A 69 -3.72 -1.21 5.82
CA ILE A 69 -2.77 -2.16 6.39
C ILE A 69 -2.13 -1.56 7.64
N VAL A 70 -1.58 -0.34 7.53
CA VAL A 70 -0.89 0.33 8.64
C VAL A 70 -1.84 0.59 9.79
N LEU A 71 -3.07 1.03 9.52
CA LEU A 71 -4.10 1.23 10.54
C LEU A 71 -4.45 -0.07 11.27
N ARG A 72 -4.50 -1.21 10.58
CA ARG A 72 -4.72 -2.51 11.23
C ARG A 72 -3.58 -2.90 12.15
N LEU A 73 -2.34 -2.65 11.74
CA LEU A 73 -1.16 -2.88 12.58
C LEU A 73 -1.17 -1.96 13.82
N LEU A 74 -1.57 -0.70 13.66
CA LEU A 74 -1.70 0.23 14.78
C LEU A 74 -2.90 -0.07 15.69
N ALA A 75 -3.98 -0.64 15.16
CA ALA A 75 -5.16 -0.98 15.95
C ALA A 75 -4.90 -2.17 16.89
N ASN A 76 -4.10 -3.14 16.46
CA ASN A 76 -3.71 -4.27 17.27
C ASN A 76 -2.63 -3.85 18.29
N PRO A 77 -2.83 -4.11 19.60
CA PRO A 77 -1.91 -3.65 20.65
C PRO A 77 -0.51 -4.27 20.56
N ASP A 78 -0.40 -5.53 20.13
CA ASP A 78 0.87 -6.25 20.06
C ASP A 78 1.72 -5.69 18.93
N THR A 79 1.17 -5.62 17.72
CA THR A 79 1.89 -5.04 16.57
C THR A 79 2.11 -3.54 16.74
N ARG A 80 1.20 -2.80 17.40
CA ARG A 80 1.44 -1.39 17.73
C ARG A 80 2.62 -1.22 18.67
N ALA A 81 2.81 -2.13 19.64
CA ALA A 81 3.96 -2.08 20.53
C ALA A 81 5.26 -2.29 19.75
N GLU A 82 5.28 -3.25 18.81
CA GLU A 82 6.44 -3.48 17.94
C GLU A 82 6.75 -2.26 17.06
N LEU A 83 5.73 -1.57 16.54
CA LEU A 83 5.88 -0.34 15.74
C LEU A 83 6.51 0.84 16.50
N ARG A 84 6.66 0.75 17.82
CA ARG A 84 7.33 1.78 18.62
C ARG A 84 8.85 1.69 18.55
N TYR A 85 9.43 0.64 17.93
CA TYR A 85 10.88 0.50 17.79
C TYR A 85 11.54 1.79 17.28
N ARG A 86 10.96 2.43 16.24
CA ARG A 86 11.46 3.73 15.74
C ARG A 86 11.54 4.80 16.85
N HIS A 87 10.47 4.95 17.62
CA HIS A 87 10.40 5.93 18.71
C HIS A 87 11.35 5.58 19.87
N GLU A 88 11.55 4.29 20.15
CA GLU A 88 12.47 3.82 21.18
C GLU A 88 13.93 3.94 20.74
N TYR A 89 14.22 3.68 19.46
CA TYR A 89 15.54 3.83 18.85
C TYR A 89 16.00 5.29 18.92
N ASP A 90 15.09 6.25 18.74
CA ASP A 90 15.36 7.68 18.90
C ASP A 90 15.92 8.06 20.30
N ASN A 91 15.70 7.22 21.33
CA ASN A 91 16.22 7.44 22.68
C ASN A 91 17.59 6.78 22.91
N ARG A 92 18.15 6.06 21.92
CA ARG A 92 19.46 5.40 22.00
C ARG A 92 20.52 6.38 21.47
N GLU A 93 21.30 7.00 22.36
CA GLU A 93 22.45 7.80 21.93
C GLU A 93 23.62 6.88 21.54
N HIS A 94 24.10 7.01 20.30
CA HIS A 94 25.37 6.40 19.86
C HIS A 94 26.52 7.38 20.08
N THR A 95 27.51 6.96 20.86
CA THR A 95 28.66 7.78 21.25
C THR A 95 29.81 7.75 20.21
N GLU A 96 29.74 6.85 19.23
CA GLU A 96 30.76 6.70 18.20
C GLU A 96 30.44 7.52 16.94
N ALA A 97 31.38 8.37 16.52
CA ALA A 97 31.25 9.16 15.31
C ALA A 97 31.26 8.26 14.06
N ASN A 98 30.31 8.50 13.14
CA ASN A 98 30.13 7.78 11.87
C ASN A 98 29.70 6.31 11.99
N PHE A 99 29.18 5.89 13.14
CA PHE A 99 28.55 4.58 13.28
C PHE A 99 27.10 4.63 12.76
N ILE A 100 26.77 3.71 11.85
CA ILE A 100 25.41 3.51 11.31
C ILE A 100 25.04 2.06 11.66
N ALA A 101 24.24 1.88 12.70
CA ALA A 101 23.70 0.58 13.10
C ALA A 101 22.34 0.31 12.44
N ASP A 102 21.57 1.37 12.21
CA ASP A 102 20.20 1.28 11.72
C ASP A 102 19.94 2.34 10.63
N PHE A 103 18.87 2.14 9.86
CA PHE A 103 18.35 3.15 8.94
C PHE A 103 18.13 4.51 9.62
N PHE A 104 17.71 4.50 10.89
CA PHE A 104 17.47 5.72 11.66
C PHE A 104 18.74 6.51 12.03
N ASP A 105 19.93 5.96 11.82
CA ASP A 105 21.18 6.70 11.99
C ASP A 105 21.53 7.58 10.78
N GLY A 106 20.84 7.40 9.65
CA GLY A 106 21.06 8.15 8.42
C GLY A 106 20.77 9.64 8.56
N GLU A 107 21.62 10.48 7.96
CA GLU A 107 21.49 11.94 7.97
C GLU A 107 20.14 12.42 7.42
N GLU A 108 19.60 11.76 6.39
CA GLU A 108 18.30 12.11 5.81
C GLU A 108 17.14 11.89 6.79
N TYR A 109 17.13 10.75 7.52
CA TYR A 109 16.14 10.49 8.55
C TYR A 109 16.25 11.51 9.69
N LYS A 110 17.47 11.79 10.16
CA LYS A 110 17.73 12.78 11.22
C LYS A 110 17.26 14.16 10.81
N ALA A 111 17.54 14.60 9.58
CA ALA A 111 17.07 15.87 9.04
C ALA A 111 15.54 15.90 8.92
N PHE A 112 14.92 14.83 8.41
CA PHE A 112 13.47 14.71 8.33
C PHE A 112 12.80 14.81 9.70
N LYS A 113 13.35 14.13 10.71
CA LYS A 113 12.89 14.19 12.11
C LYS A 113 13.05 15.58 12.70
N ASN A 114 14.22 16.22 12.55
CA ASN A 114 14.50 17.54 13.10
C ASN A 114 13.57 18.64 12.57
N ASN A 115 12.91 18.40 11.44
CA ASN A 115 11.87 19.26 10.88
C ASN A 115 10.47 19.02 11.50
N ASN A 116 10.36 18.26 12.59
CA ASN A 116 9.11 17.97 13.32
C ASN A 116 8.06 17.22 12.47
N ASN A 117 8.52 16.38 11.52
CA ASN A 117 7.65 15.57 10.67
C ASN A 117 7.11 14.31 11.39
N PHE A 118 7.71 13.93 12.52
CA PHE A 118 7.16 12.93 13.44
C PHE A 118 6.69 13.63 14.71
N GLN A 119 5.42 13.44 15.06
CA GLN A 119 4.71 14.11 16.16
C GLN A 119 4.17 13.13 17.20
N SER A 120 4.10 11.83 16.88
CA SER A 120 3.58 10.77 17.75
C SER A 120 4.55 9.60 17.87
N GLU A 121 4.51 8.91 19.03
CA GLU A 121 5.14 7.60 19.21
C GLU A 121 4.60 6.54 18.25
N ASN A 122 3.36 6.74 17.75
CA ASN A 122 2.70 5.82 16.81
C ASN A 122 2.98 6.18 15.35
N ASP A 123 3.77 7.22 15.07
CA ASP A 123 4.15 7.51 13.71
C ASP A 123 5.13 6.47 13.21
N ALA A 124 4.76 5.82 12.09
CA ALA A 124 5.55 4.77 11.47
C ALA A 124 6.35 5.31 10.28
N ALA A 125 7.62 4.92 10.21
CA ALA A 125 8.44 5.08 9.02
C ALA A 125 8.19 3.91 8.07
N ILE A 126 7.89 4.21 6.80
CA ILE A 126 7.64 3.22 5.75
C ILE A 126 8.54 3.53 4.57
N ASN A 127 9.18 2.50 4.03
CA ASN A 127 9.95 2.59 2.80
C ASN A 127 9.23 1.88 1.65
N LEU A 128 9.19 2.54 0.50
CA LEU A 128 8.62 2.04 -0.75
C LEU A 128 9.74 1.91 -1.77
N PHE A 129 9.97 0.70 -2.25
CA PHE A 129 10.95 0.46 -3.31
C PHE A 129 10.34 -0.39 -4.41
N SER A 130 10.54 0.06 -5.64
CA SER A 130 10.29 -0.76 -6.82
C SER A 130 11.54 -1.57 -7.06
N ASP A 131 11.38 -2.88 -7.26
CA ASP A 131 12.47 -3.64 -7.89
C ASP A 131 12.53 -3.20 -9.36
N GLU A 132 13.65 -2.62 -9.77
CA GLU A 132 13.88 -2.26 -11.18
C GLU A 132 14.02 -3.51 -12.07
N PHE A 133 14.15 -4.70 -11.47
CA PHE A 133 14.29 -5.97 -12.17
C PHE A 133 13.41 -7.05 -11.53
N VAL A 134 12.24 -7.31 -12.10
CA VAL A 134 11.81 -8.61 -12.66
C VAL A 134 10.38 -8.42 -13.16
N THR A 135 10.24 -8.27 -14.47
CA THR A 135 8.96 -8.53 -15.13
C THR A 135 8.69 -10.03 -15.06
N THR A 136 8.05 -10.52 -13.99
CA THR A 136 7.63 -11.92 -13.97
C THR A 136 6.56 -12.11 -15.03
N LYS A 137 6.93 -12.74 -16.16
CA LYS A 137 6.00 -13.04 -17.24
C LYS A 137 5.10 -14.21 -16.84
N ARG A 138 4.09 -13.95 -16.00
CA ARG A 138 3.10 -14.96 -15.62
C ARG A 138 1.89 -14.81 -16.55
N GLY A 139 1.69 -15.79 -17.43
CA GLY A 139 0.55 -15.81 -18.36
C GLY A 139 0.55 -14.67 -19.40
N GLY A 140 1.73 -14.20 -19.83
CA GLY A 140 1.87 -13.17 -20.87
C GLY A 140 1.74 -11.72 -20.38
N ARG A 141 1.46 -11.49 -19.10
CA ARG A 141 1.37 -10.15 -18.49
C ARG A 141 2.68 -9.80 -17.79
N LEU A 142 3.07 -8.52 -17.89
CA LEU A 142 4.19 -7.93 -17.15
C LEU A 142 3.63 -7.35 -15.84
N PHE A 143 4.31 -7.61 -14.74
CA PHE A 143 3.97 -7.05 -13.43
C PHE A 143 5.18 -6.29 -12.89
N THR A 144 4.94 -5.13 -12.30
CA THR A 144 5.92 -4.41 -11.47
C THR A 144 5.68 -4.81 -10.02
N MET A 145 6.73 -5.24 -9.33
CA MET A 145 6.67 -5.50 -7.90
C MET A 145 7.10 -4.25 -7.14
N ILE A 146 6.22 -3.76 -6.28
CA ILE A 146 6.54 -2.72 -5.31
C ILE A 146 6.63 -3.40 -3.96
N HIS A 147 7.78 -3.31 -3.32
CA HIS A 147 7.98 -3.74 -1.95
C HIS A 147 7.68 -2.59 -1.02
N VAL A 148 6.97 -2.92 0.06
CA VAL A 148 6.68 -2.00 1.15
C VAL A 148 7.27 -2.58 2.42
N ILE A 149 8.25 -1.90 3.00
CA ILE A 149 8.83 -2.27 4.29
C ILE A 149 8.38 -1.24 5.33
N VAL A 150 7.81 -1.72 6.42
CA VAL A 150 7.61 -0.91 7.61
C VAL A 150 8.92 -0.93 8.39
N LEU A 151 9.64 0.18 8.40
CA LEU A 151 10.96 0.30 9.03
C LEU A 151 10.87 0.38 10.55
N SER A 152 9.66 0.54 11.10
CA SER A 152 9.43 0.72 12.54
C SER A 152 9.40 -0.60 13.31
N TYR A 153 9.93 -1.69 12.75
CA TYR A 153 10.14 -2.97 13.43
C TYR A 153 11.63 -3.16 13.73
N ASP A 154 11.94 -3.77 14.88
CA ASP A 154 13.26 -4.35 15.13
C ASP A 154 13.33 -5.68 14.35
N LEU A 155 14.26 -5.81 13.40
CA LEU A 155 14.39 -6.99 12.52
C LEU A 155 15.30 -8.06 13.12
#